data_AF-A0AAP5BER8-F1
#
_entry.id   AF-A0AAP5BER8-F1
#
_cell.length_a   1.000
_cell.length_b   1.000
_cell.length_c   1.000
_cell.angle_alpha   90.00
_cell.angle_beta   90.00
_cell.angle_gamma   90.00
#
_symmetry.space_group_name_H-M   'P 1'
#
loop_
_entity.id
_entity.type
_entity.pdbx_description
1 polymer ?
#
loop_
_entity_poly.entity_id
_entity_poly.type
_entity_poly.pdbx_seq_one_letter_code
_entity_poly.pdbx_strand_id
1 'polypeptide(L)'
;MTVLSRPAFVLAVGATSTALSLSVLAGWQRGGSLPERVVWVSVGVVLLISAHLLPALIREAPFVVRSTGSLLWVTCLATACYGHAQFFLFAQQHAGERRASTVTAVGIAEPGRSLTVVMSERATVTRQLAFARAQRCARDCPVLEARRMTLAAKLDALDGERDDIRRSQAENDWVTAKRDALRADPVTPRLAALLGTTTARVDLLSGLAFAAVLEGVACLLWTVALRSSPLPAQATVVTPPAVAPLPEPVVDVPRVTQPAVTAVTPDHALPTVSCETVSNSHEAPDDPLSPLPVADAADVDVTQLARDIAAGRVRATVADIRRHLGCSQARAVALRRQLAERNVTA
;
A
#
# COMPACT_ATOMS: atom_id res chain seq x y z
N MET A 1 -17.79 -35.54 9.50
CA MET A 1 -17.19 -34.46 10.31
C MET A 1 -17.33 -34.83 11.78
N THR A 2 -16.22 -34.99 12.49
CA THR A 2 -16.23 -35.23 13.94
C THR A 2 -16.72 -33.99 14.70
N VAL A 3 -17.09 -34.14 15.97
CA VAL A 3 -17.47 -33.00 16.82
C VAL A 3 -16.36 -31.95 16.91
N LEU A 4 -15.08 -32.34 16.80
CA LEU A 4 -13.93 -31.43 16.74
C LEU A 4 -13.68 -30.79 15.35
N SER A 5 -14.07 -31.42 14.24
CA SER A 5 -13.80 -30.86 12.91
C SER A 5 -14.71 -29.67 12.59
N ARG A 6 -15.92 -29.62 13.16
CA ARG A 6 -16.88 -28.52 12.99
C ARG A 6 -16.37 -27.19 13.57
N PRO A 7 -15.93 -27.09 14.84
CA PRO A 7 -15.38 -25.84 15.37
C PRO A 7 -14.07 -25.45 14.69
N ALA A 8 -13.20 -26.41 14.35
CA ALA A 8 -11.97 -26.12 13.61
C ALA A 8 -12.26 -25.50 12.24
N PHE A 9 -13.29 -25.99 11.52
CA PHE A 9 -13.71 -25.41 10.25
C PHE A 9 -14.24 -23.98 10.39
N VAL A 10 -15.10 -23.72 11.40
CA VAL A 10 -15.61 -22.36 11.66
C VAL A 10 -14.47 -21.38 11.96
N LEU A 11 -13.52 -21.79 12.82
CA LEU A 11 -12.33 -20.99 13.13
C LEU A 11 -11.43 -20.79 11.90
N ALA A 12 -11.25 -21.81 11.06
CA ALA A 12 -10.47 -21.72 9.82
C ALA A 12 -11.06 -20.68 8.86
N VAL A 13 -12.39 -20.69 8.70
CA VAL A 13 -13.11 -19.70 7.88
C VAL A 13 -12.94 -18.29 8.46
N GLY A 14 -13.07 -18.13 9.79
CA GLY A 14 -12.87 -16.84 10.45
C GLY A 14 -11.43 -16.29 10.28
N ALA A 15 -10.42 -17.15 10.48
CA ALA A 15 -9.02 -16.78 10.28
C ALA A 15 -8.73 -16.42 8.81
N THR A 16 -9.25 -17.22 7.87
CA THR A 16 -9.10 -16.96 6.43
C THR A 16 -9.81 -15.69 5.99
N SER A 17 -11.00 -15.40 6.52
CA SER A 17 -11.72 -14.17 6.22
C SER A 17 -10.98 -12.94 6.74
N THR A 18 -10.36 -13.04 7.91
CA THR A 18 -9.52 -11.97 8.48
C THR A 18 -8.31 -11.71 7.59
N ALA A 19 -7.57 -12.77 7.24
CA ALA A 19 -6.42 -12.69 6.36
C ALA A 19 -6.79 -12.19 4.95
N LEU A 20 -7.94 -12.59 4.42
CA LEU A 20 -8.47 -12.11 3.14
C LEU A 20 -8.75 -10.62 3.18
N SER A 21 -9.33 -10.12 4.27
CA SER A 21 -9.58 -8.69 4.46
C SER A 21 -8.27 -7.89 4.45
N LEU A 22 -7.22 -8.40 5.12
CA LEU A 22 -5.89 -7.79 5.10
C LEU A 22 -5.28 -7.79 3.70
N SER A 23 -5.35 -8.93 2.99
CA SER A 23 -4.84 -9.08 1.63
C SER A 23 -5.53 -8.15 0.63
N VAL A 24 -6.85 -8.00 0.73
CA VAL A 24 -7.64 -7.06 -0.09
C VAL A 24 -7.23 -5.61 0.20
N LEU A 25 -7.13 -5.22 1.47
CA LEU A 25 -6.72 -3.86 1.85
C LEU A 25 -5.28 -3.56 1.39
N ALA A 26 -4.35 -4.52 1.55
CA ALA A 26 -2.98 -4.39 1.10
C ALA A 26 -2.87 -4.30 -0.42
N GLY A 27 -3.61 -5.14 -1.17
CA GLY A 27 -3.65 -5.12 -2.62
C GLY A 27 -4.24 -3.82 -3.18
N TRP A 28 -5.28 -3.30 -2.52
CA TRP A 28 -5.92 -2.05 -2.90
C TRP A 28 -4.99 -0.83 -2.76
N GLN A 29 -4.09 -0.85 -1.78
CA GLN A 29 -3.14 0.24 -1.53
C GLN A 29 -1.96 0.27 -2.52
N ARG A 30 -1.66 -0.83 -3.21
CA ARG A 30 -0.47 -0.96 -4.10
C ARG A 30 -0.68 -0.46 -5.53
N GLY A 31 -1.91 -0.46 -6.04
CA GLY A 31 -2.19 -0.03 -7.42
C GLY A 31 -2.44 1.47 -7.54
N GLY A 32 -1.80 2.13 -8.52
CA GLY A 32 -2.05 3.53 -8.86
C GLY A 32 -3.36 3.71 -9.61
N SER A 33 -3.68 2.77 -10.51
CA SER A 33 -4.93 2.72 -11.27
C SER A 33 -5.90 1.64 -10.75
N LEU A 34 -7.20 1.76 -11.07
CA LEU A 34 -8.19 0.73 -10.72
C LEU A 34 -7.84 -0.68 -11.25
N PRO A 35 -7.44 -0.88 -12.51
CA PRO A 35 -7.07 -2.22 -12.98
C PRO A 35 -5.86 -2.80 -12.24
N GLU A 36 -4.84 -1.99 -11.94
CA GLU A 36 -3.71 -2.44 -11.13
C GLU A 36 -4.14 -2.90 -9.73
N ARG A 37 -5.04 -2.17 -9.08
CA ARG A 37 -5.56 -2.56 -7.75
C ARG A 37 -6.29 -3.90 -7.80
N VAL A 38 -7.13 -4.11 -8.81
CA VAL A 38 -7.86 -5.37 -8.98
C VAL A 38 -6.88 -6.53 -9.20
N VAL A 39 -5.84 -6.34 -10.01
CA VAL A 39 -4.79 -7.35 -10.23
C VAL A 39 -4.07 -7.68 -8.91
N TRP A 40 -3.66 -6.67 -8.15
CA TRP A 40 -3.00 -6.87 -6.86
C TRP A 40 -3.87 -7.61 -5.85
N VAL A 41 -5.16 -7.28 -5.79
CA VAL A 41 -6.13 -7.99 -4.94
C VAL A 41 -6.28 -9.44 -5.38
N SER A 42 -6.44 -9.70 -6.67
CA SER A 42 -6.58 -11.06 -7.21
C SER A 42 -5.36 -11.93 -6.90
N VAL A 43 -4.15 -11.41 -7.13
CA VAL A 43 -2.89 -12.10 -6.79
C VAL A 43 -2.83 -12.40 -5.29
N GLY A 44 -3.17 -11.42 -4.44
CA GLY A 44 -3.21 -11.61 -2.99
C GLY A 44 -4.19 -12.68 -2.54
N VAL A 45 -5.38 -12.76 -3.16
CA VAL A 45 -6.41 -13.77 -2.87
C VAL A 45 -5.91 -15.16 -3.24
N VAL A 46 -5.33 -15.32 -4.43
CA VAL A 46 -4.79 -16.61 -4.90
C VAL A 46 -3.66 -17.10 -3.99
N LEU A 47 -2.72 -16.21 -3.63
CA LEU A 47 -1.62 -16.55 -2.72
C LEU A 47 -2.13 -16.98 -1.35
N LEU A 48 -3.14 -16.28 -0.81
CA LEU A 48 -3.73 -16.59 0.48
C LEU A 48 -4.45 -17.95 0.49
N ILE A 49 -5.33 -18.17 -0.48
CA ILE A 49 -6.08 -19.44 -0.58
C ILE A 49 -5.10 -20.61 -0.76
N SER A 50 -4.07 -20.41 -1.58
CA SER A 50 -2.99 -21.39 -1.74
C SER A 50 -2.24 -21.63 -0.43
N ALA A 51 -1.85 -20.58 0.29
CA ALA A 51 -1.13 -20.72 1.57
C ALA A 51 -1.94 -21.52 2.61
N HIS A 52 -3.26 -21.29 2.69
CA HIS A 52 -4.13 -21.94 3.68
C HIS A 52 -4.49 -23.39 3.33
N LEU A 53 -4.78 -23.67 2.05
CA LEU A 53 -5.32 -24.98 1.64
C LEU A 53 -4.24 -25.97 1.19
N LEU A 54 -3.13 -25.50 0.59
CA LEU A 54 -2.12 -26.38 0.01
C LEU A 54 -1.52 -27.37 1.04
N PRO A 55 -1.22 -27.00 2.31
CA PRO A 55 -0.72 -27.94 3.32
C PRO A 55 -1.67 -29.09 3.63
N ALA A 56 -2.98 -28.85 3.56
CA ALA A 56 -3.98 -29.86 3.81
C ALA A 56 -4.14 -30.80 2.59
N LEU A 57 -4.09 -30.24 1.38
CA LEU A 57 -4.31 -30.98 0.13
C LEU A 57 -3.15 -31.91 -0.24
N ILE A 58 -1.89 -31.49 0.00
CA ILE A 58 -0.70 -32.27 -0.41
C ILE A 58 -0.26 -33.29 0.64
N ARG A 59 -0.95 -33.40 1.78
CA ARG A 59 -0.48 -34.17 2.94
C ARG A 59 -0.33 -35.67 2.65
N GLU A 60 -1.27 -36.23 1.89
CA GLU A 60 -1.30 -37.65 1.50
C GLU A 60 -0.67 -37.90 0.12
N ALA A 61 -0.02 -36.89 -0.47
CA ALA A 61 0.58 -36.97 -1.79
C ALA A 61 1.96 -37.69 -1.75
N PRO A 62 2.42 -38.27 -2.87
CA PRO A 62 3.76 -38.86 -2.95
C PRO A 62 4.85 -37.82 -2.68
N PHE A 63 6.01 -38.27 -2.20
CA PHE A 63 7.09 -37.42 -1.69
C PHE A 63 7.52 -36.28 -2.63
N VAL A 64 7.56 -36.55 -3.95
CA VAL A 64 7.93 -35.54 -4.96
C VAL A 64 6.89 -34.41 -5.01
N VAL A 65 5.61 -34.76 -5.10
CA VAL A 65 4.50 -33.79 -5.12
C VAL A 65 4.44 -33.01 -3.81
N ARG A 66 4.67 -33.70 -2.68
CA ARG A 66 4.73 -33.07 -1.36
C ARG A 66 5.88 -32.07 -1.25
N SER A 67 7.04 -32.38 -1.82
CA SER A 67 8.21 -31.49 -1.78
C SER A 67 7.98 -30.24 -2.63
N THR A 68 7.53 -30.39 -3.87
CA THR A 68 7.20 -29.26 -4.76
C THR A 68 6.06 -28.42 -4.19
N GLY A 69 5.01 -29.06 -3.66
CA GLY A 69 3.89 -28.38 -3.01
C GLY A 69 4.31 -27.65 -1.74
N SER A 70 5.24 -28.20 -0.95
CA SER A 70 5.77 -27.53 0.25
C SER A 70 6.60 -26.31 -0.12
N LEU A 71 7.41 -26.37 -1.19
CA LEU A 71 8.15 -25.20 -1.68
C LEU A 71 7.20 -24.09 -2.12
N LEU A 72 6.19 -24.44 -2.94
CA LEU A 72 5.17 -23.49 -3.37
C LEU A 72 4.43 -22.89 -2.17
N TRP A 73 4.05 -23.72 -1.19
CA TRP A 73 3.42 -23.28 0.04
C TRP A 73 4.29 -22.26 0.80
N VAL A 74 5.59 -22.54 1.01
CA VAL A 74 6.50 -21.60 1.68
C VAL A 74 6.55 -20.28 0.94
N THR A 75 6.61 -20.30 -0.40
CA THR A 75 6.64 -19.05 -1.19
C THR A 75 5.34 -18.26 -1.11
N CYS A 76 4.18 -18.94 -1.16
CA CYS A 76 2.87 -18.31 -0.98
C CYS A 76 2.75 -17.69 0.42
N LEU A 77 3.13 -18.46 1.44
CA LEU A 77 3.10 -18.03 2.84
C LEU A 77 4.00 -16.82 3.07
N ALA A 78 5.25 -16.86 2.60
CA ALA A 78 6.19 -15.74 2.74
C ALA A 78 5.67 -14.47 2.06
N THR A 79 5.08 -14.61 0.86
CA THR A 79 4.54 -13.47 0.11
C THR A 79 3.28 -12.90 0.77
N ALA A 80 2.38 -13.75 1.27
CA ALA A 80 1.20 -13.33 2.04
C ALA A 80 1.60 -12.62 3.34
N CYS A 81 2.53 -13.21 4.10
CA CYS A 81 3.10 -12.61 5.30
C CYS A 81 3.72 -11.24 5.03
N TYR A 82 4.49 -11.09 3.95
CA TYR A 82 5.05 -9.79 3.55
C TYR A 82 3.95 -8.77 3.20
N GLY A 83 2.89 -9.21 2.50
CA GLY A 83 1.70 -8.40 2.24
C GLY A 83 1.04 -7.86 3.51
N HIS A 84 0.79 -8.75 4.48
CA HIS A 84 0.15 -8.39 5.75
C HIS A 84 1.06 -7.56 6.65
N ALA A 85 2.37 -7.85 6.70
CA ALA A 85 3.35 -7.04 7.42
C ALA A 85 3.34 -5.59 6.92
N GLN A 86 3.27 -5.39 5.60
CA GLN A 86 3.20 -4.05 5.02
C GLN A 86 1.89 -3.33 5.40
N PHE A 87 0.76 -4.04 5.47
CA PHE A 87 -0.48 -3.46 5.98
C PHE A 87 -0.34 -3.02 7.44
N PHE A 88 0.24 -3.86 8.31
CA PHE A 88 0.45 -3.50 9.71
C PHE A 88 1.36 -2.28 9.85
N LEU A 89 2.44 -2.19 9.06
CA LEU A 89 3.32 -1.03 9.01
C LEU A 89 2.55 0.24 8.62
N PHE A 90 1.77 0.19 7.54
CA PHE A 90 0.96 1.34 7.14
C PHE A 90 -0.10 1.70 8.18
N ALA A 91 -0.72 0.73 8.83
CA ALA A 91 -1.68 0.98 9.89
C ALA A 91 -1.04 1.69 11.09
N GLN A 92 0.18 1.28 11.49
CA GLN A 92 0.94 1.95 12.55
C GLN A 92 1.32 3.38 12.16
N GLN A 93 1.78 3.59 10.92
CA GLN A 93 2.11 4.92 10.41
C GLN A 93 0.88 5.84 10.37
N HIS A 94 -0.27 5.35 9.89
CA HIS A 94 -1.51 6.13 9.88
C HIS A 94 -1.98 6.47 11.29
N ALA A 95 -1.85 5.54 12.25
CA ALA A 95 -2.15 5.82 13.65
C ALA A 95 -1.20 6.88 14.23
N GLY A 96 0.10 6.81 13.89
CA GLY A 96 1.10 7.83 14.25
C GLY A 96 0.78 9.21 13.69
N GLU A 97 0.44 9.30 12.41
CA GLU A 97 0.03 10.57 11.79
C GLU A 97 -1.24 11.15 12.41
N ARG A 98 -2.21 10.30 12.80
CA ARG A 98 -3.41 10.75 13.51
C ARG A 98 -3.10 11.30 14.91
N ARG A 99 -2.13 10.71 15.63
CA ARG A 99 -1.66 11.26 16.91
C ARG A 99 -0.95 12.60 16.69
N ALA A 100 -0.13 12.69 15.66
CA ALA A 100 0.65 13.88 15.33
C ALA A 100 -0.18 15.06 14.79
N SER A 101 -1.29 14.78 14.09
CA SER A 101 -2.16 15.82 13.53
C SER A 101 -2.82 16.69 14.60
N THR A 102 -2.98 16.18 15.83
CA THR A 102 -3.50 16.93 16.98
C THR A 102 -2.66 18.17 17.34
N VAL A 103 -1.35 18.14 17.06
CA VAL A 103 -0.42 19.27 17.29
C VAL A 103 -0.45 20.29 16.15
N THR A 104 -0.90 19.89 14.96
CA THR A 104 -0.90 20.73 13.74
C THR A 104 -1.89 21.89 13.81
N ALA A 105 -2.97 21.74 14.57
CA ALA A 105 -4.03 22.75 14.65
C ALA A 105 -3.60 24.06 15.35
N VAL A 106 -2.45 24.06 16.04
CA VAL A 106 -2.05 25.18 16.92
C VAL A 106 -0.96 26.07 16.30
N GLY A 107 -0.29 25.63 15.21
CA GLY A 107 0.98 26.23 14.79
C GLY A 107 1.10 26.58 13.30
N ILE A 108 0.11 27.27 12.72
CA ILE A 108 0.34 27.95 11.43
C ILE A 108 0.99 29.31 11.75
N ALA A 109 2.30 29.32 11.93
CA ALA A 109 3.07 30.56 11.93
C ALA A 109 3.08 31.12 10.50
N GLU A 110 2.66 32.38 10.32
CA GLU A 110 2.80 33.05 9.03
C GLU A 110 4.26 33.06 8.59
N PRO A 111 4.55 32.93 7.27
CA PRO A 111 5.91 33.01 6.77
C PRO A 111 6.48 34.41 7.04
N GLY A 112 7.20 34.51 8.16
CA GLY A 112 7.96 35.70 8.53
C GLY A 112 9.11 35.93 7.56
N ARG A 113 9.65 37.15 7.59
CA ARG A 113 10.82 37.54 6.82
C ARG A 113 12.01 36.62 7.13
N SER A 114 12.78 36.22 6.12
CA SER A 114 13.86 35.26 6.30
C SER A 114 15.04 35.85 7.08
N LEU A 115 15.61 35.06 7.99
CA LEU A 115 16.79 35.43 8.77
C LEU A 115 17.97 35.86 7.86
N THR A 116 18.10 35.23 6.70
CA THR A 116 19.15 35.54 5.71
C THR A 116 19.02 36.95 5.13
N VAL A 117 17.79 37.43 4.90
CA VAL A 117 17.53 38.81 4.45
C VAL A 117 17.84 39.81 5.56
N VAL A 118 17.40 39.53 6.80
CA VAL A 118 17.69 40.42 7.95
C VAL A 118 19.20 40.52 8.18
N MET A 119 19.94 39.41 8.05
CA MET A 119 21.40 39.42 8.20
C MET A 119 22.13 40.17 7.07
N SER A 120 21.65 40.11 5.83
CA SER A 120 22.26 40.84 4.71
C SER A 120 22.04 42.35 4.83
N GLU A 121 20.86 42.78 5.30
CA GLU A 121 20.57 44.18 5.61
C GLU A 121 21.40 44.68 6.79
N ARG A 122 21.50 43.88 7.85
CA ARG A 122 22.34 44.20 9.01
C ARG A 122 23.79 44.43 8.60
N ALA A 123 24.35 43.57 7.74
CA ALA A 123 25.71 43.74 7.22
C ALA A 123 25.86 45.06 6.43
N THR A 124 24.85 45.43 5.65
CA THR A 124 24.84 46.67 4.89
C THR A 124 24.77 47.91 5.78
N VAL A 125 23.86 47.94 6.77
CA VAL A 125 23.73 49.04 7.73
C VAL A 125 24.98 49.17 8.60
N THR A 126 25.56 48.04 9.03
CA THR A 126 26.83 48.01 9.78
C THR A 126 27.96 48.67 8.98
N ARG A 127 28.09 48.36 7.68
CA ARG A 127 29.08 48.96 6.79
C ARG A 127 28.87 50.48 6.66
N GLN A 128 27.62 50.91 6.49
CA GLN A 128 27.28 52.33 6.39
C GLN A 128 27.58 53.09 7.69
N LEU A 129 27.30 52.48 8.84
CA LEU A 129 27.61 53.07 10.15
C LEU A 129 29.13 53.18 10.36
N ALA A 130 29.90 52.15 9.99
CA ALA A 130 31.36 52.17 10.06
C ALA A 130 31.94 53.31 9.19
N PHE A 131 31.44 53.48 7.97
CA PHE A 131 31.85 54.58 7.09
C PHE A 131 31.51 55.95 7.70
N ALA A 132 30.30 56.13 8.26
CA ALA A 132 29.89 57.38 8.90
C ALA A 132 30.70 57.70 10.18
N ARG A 133 31.21 56.68 10.88
CA ARG A 133 32.11 56.85 12.04
C ARG A 133 33.53 57.27 11.63
N ALA A 134 34.03 56.80 10.48
CA ALA A 134 35.36 57.14 9.98
C ALA A 134 35.48 58.59 9.47
N GLN A 135 34.37 59.22 9.08
CA GLN A 135 34.35 60.61 8.62
C GLN A 135 34.59 61.60 9.77
N ARG A 136 35.61 62.46 9.61
CA ARG A 136 35.92 63.57 10.54
C ARG A 136 35.06 64.79 10.20
N CYS A 137 34.57 65.47 11.24
CA CYS A 137 33.73 66.65 11.06
C CYS A 137 34.56 67.94 10.97
N ALA A 138 34.31 68.78 9.95
CA ALA A 138 34.93 70.11 9.81
C ALA A 138 33.92 71.28 9.78
N ARG A 139 32.65 71.05 9.39
CA ARG A 139 31.60 72.10 9.34
C ARG A 139 30.18 71.63 9.71
N ASP A 140 29.79 70.37 9.40
CA ASP A 140 28.41 69.87 9.59
C ASP A 140 28.28 68.71 10.60
N CYS A 141 28.73 68.94 11.84
CA CYS A 141 28.72 67.90 12.88
C CYS A 141 27.32 67.43 13.30
N PRO A 142 26.28 68.29 13.41
CA PRO A 142 24.97 67.81 13.85
C PRO A 142 24.31 66.88 12.83
N VAL A 143 24.52 67.10 11.52
CA VAL A 143 23.96 66.26 10.46
C VAL A 143 24.64 64.88 10.43
N LEU A 144 25.97 64.85 10.57
CA LEU A 144 26.72 63.59 10.63
C LEU A 144 26.35 62.78 11.87
N GLU A 145 26.15 63.45 13.01
CA GLU A 145 25.73 62.80 14.25
C GLU A 145 24.30 62.26 14.16
N ALA A 146 23.37 63.02 13.58
CA ALA A 146 22.02 62.53 13.30
C ALA A 146 22.02 61.28 12.40
N ARG A 147 22.90 61.23 11.39
CA ARG A 147 23.05 60.05 10.51
C ARG A 147 23.60 58.84 11.26
N ARG A 148 24.57 59.03 12.15
CA ARG A 148 25.11 57.95 13.01
C ARG A 148 24.03 57.40 13.94
N MET A 149 23.28 58.27 14.61
CA MET A 149 22.16 57.88 15.47
C MET A 149 21.10 57.10 14.68
N THR A 150 20.76 57.56 13.48
CA THR A 150 19.78 56.88 12.61
C THR A 150 20.25 55.49 12.19
N LEU A 151 21.52 55.34 11.80
CA LEU A 151 22.09 54.05 11.40
C LEU A 151 22.24 53.09 12.59
N ALA A 152 22.58 53.61 13.78
CA ALA A 152 22.61 52.82 15.01
C ALA A 152 21.19 52.32 15.36
N ALA A 153 20.18 53.19 15.34
CA ALA A 153 18.79 52.79 15.58
C ALA A 153 18.28 51.74 14.57
N LYS A 154 18.67 51.84 13.30
CA LYS A 154 18.36 50.80 12.29
C LYS A 154 19.03 49.47 12.60
N LEU A 155 20.26 49.48 13.11
CA LEU A 155 20.97 48.27 13.49
C LEU A 155 20.31 47.60 14.70
N ASP A 156 19.90 48.38 15.70
CA ASP A 156 19.17 47.89 16.88
C ASP A 156 17.82 47.27 16.49
N ALA A 157 17.10 47.90 15.55
CA ALA A 157 15.84 47.35 15.02
C ALA A 157 16.04 46.00 14.30
N LEU A 158 17.11 45.86 13.50
CA LEU A 158 17.44 44.59 12.83
C LEU A 158 17.91 43.51 13.82
N ASP A 159 18.59 43.89 14.90
CA ASP A 159 18.95 42.97 15.99
C ASP A 159 17.71 42.47 16.75
N GLY A 160 16.71 43.34 16.96
CA GLY A 160 15.40 42.95 17.49
C GLY A 160 14.65 41.97 16.58
N GLU A 161 14.57 42.26 15.28
CA GLU A 161 13.92 41.37 14.29
C GLU A 161 14.61 40.00 14.23
N ARG A 162 15.95 39.95 14.31
CA ARG A 162 16.71 38.69 14.39
C ARG A 162 16.28 37.85 15.59
N ASP A 163 16.18 38.46 16.77
CA ASP A 163 15.91 37.74 18.01
C ASP A 163 14.46 37.23 18.05
N ASP A 164 13.52 37.99 17.47
CA ASP A 164 12.14 37.53 17.27
C ASP A 164 12.07 36.35 16.29
N ILE A 165 12.79 36.41 15.15
CA ILE A 165 12.86 35.28 14.20
C ILE A 165 13.43 34.04 14.88
N ARG A 166 14.49 34.17 15.70
CA ARG A 166 15.08 33.05 16.45
C ARG A 166 14.11 32.46 17.47
N ARG A 167 13.34 33.29 18.17
CA ARG A 167 12.32 32.84 19.12
C ARG A 167 11.24 32.03 18.39
N SER A 168 10.74 32.53 17.27
CA SER A 168 9.77 31.83 16.43
C SER A 168 10.32 30.53 15.84
N GLN A 169 11.60 30.49 15.44
CA GLN A 169 12.27 29.26 15.00
C GLN A 169 12.32 28.22 16.11
N ALA A 170 12.73 28.61 17.33
CA ALA A 170 12.79 27.70 18.47
C ALA A 170 11.41 27.14 18.86
N GLU A 171 10.36 27.96 18.77
CA GLU A 171 8.98 27.51 18.99
C GLU A 171 8.52 26.52 17.91
N ASN A 172 8.80 26.81 16.64
CA ASN A 172 8.52 25.92 15.53
C ASN A 172 9.28 24.59 15.65
N ASP A 173 10.55 24.64 16.07
CA ASP A 173 11.38 23.46 16.32
C ASP A 173 10.82 22.63 17.47
N TRP A 174 10.35 23.26 18.54
CA TRP A 174 9.70 22.58 19.66
C TRP A 174 8.38 21.92 19.25
N VAL A 175 7.54 22.62 18.47
CA VAL A 175 6.29 22.06 17.92
C VAL A 175 6.58 20.88 17.01
N THR A 176 7.62 20.99 16.17
CA THR A 176 8.06 19.91 15.27
C THR A 176 8.55 18.71 16.06
N ALA A 177 9.41 18.91 17.06
CA ALA A 177 9.90 17.86 17.94
C ALA A 177 8.75 17.16 18.70
N LYS A 178 7.77 17.92 19.19
CA LYS A 178 6.59 17.35 19.86
C LYS A 178 5.73 16.54 18.90
N ARG A 179 5.54 17.02 17.67
CA ARG A 179 4.81 16.29 16.62
C ARG A 179 5.51 14.97 16.30
N ASP A 180 6.84 14.99 16.13
CA ASP A 180 7.61 13.79 15.81
C ASP A 180 7.63 12.77 16.97
N ALA A 181 7.66 13.25 18.21
CA ALA A 181 7.52 12.40 19.39
C ALA A 181 6.16 11.68 19.45
N LEU A 182 5.07 12.33 19.01
CA LEU A 182 3.74 11.71 18.97
C LEU A 182 3.53 10.74 17.81
N ARG A 183 4.30 10.89 16.72
CA ARG A 183 4.29 9.94 15.60
C ARG A 183 4.86 8.59 16.03
N ALA A 184 6.01 8.61 16.68
CA ALA A 184 6.73 7.40 17.09
C ALA A 184 5.95 6.63 18.18
N ASP A 185 5.96 5.30 18.09
CA ASP A 185 5.66 4.45 19.26
C ASP A 185 6.82 4.61 20.26
N PRO A 186 6.58 4.95 21.54
CA PRO A 186 7.64 5.06 22.54
C PRO A 186 8.45 3.78 22.76
N VAL A 187 7.91 2.62 22.39
CA VAL A 187 8.54 1.30 22.62
C VAL A 187 9.50 0.93 21.49
N THR A 188 9.15 1.19 20.23
CA THR A 188 9.97 0.85 19.05
C THR A 188 11.41 1.40 19.10
N PRO A 189 11.68 2.68 19.38
CA PRO A 189 13.05 3.21 19.41
C PRO A 189 13.85 2.66 20.59
N ARG A 190 13.21 2.35 21.72
CA ARG A 190 13.88 1.69 22.85
C ARG A 190 14.27 0.26 22.50
N LEU A 191 13.37 -0.49 21.86
CA LEU A 191 13.68 -1.84 21.37
C LEU A 191 14.80 -1.79 20.32
N ALA A 192 14.73 -0.87 19.37
CA ALA A 192 15.75 -0.70 18.33
C ALA A 192 17.14 -0.44 18.94
N ALA A 193 17.23 0.45 19.94
CA ALA A 193 18.46 0.73 20.66
C ALA A 193 18.99 -0.51 21.42
N LEU A 194 18.12 -1.26 22.10
CA LEU A 194 18.50 -2.49 22.82
C LEU A 194 18.97 -3.61 21.89
N LEU A 195 18.35 -3.75 20.72
CA LEU A 195 18.72 -4.76 19.73
C LEU A 195 19.88 -4.32 18.81
N GLY A 196 20.34 -3.07 18.90
CA GLY A 196 21.33 -2.51 17.96
C GLY A 196 20.83 -2.47 16.51
N THR A 197 19.52 -2.28 16.31
CA THR A 197 18.88 -2.27 14.99
C THR A 197 18.16 -0.95 14.73
N THR A 198 17.62 -0.76 13.52
CA THR A 198 16.81 0.42 13.18
C THR A 198 15.34 0.21 13.57
N THR A 199 14.64 1.29 13.88
CA THR A 199 13.19 1.28 14.16
C THR A 199 12.39 0.62 13.04
N ALA A 200 12.73 0.94 11.79
CA ALA A 200 12.11 0.33 10.62
C ALA A 200 12.25 -1.20 10.57
N ARG A 201 13.37 -1.76 11.04
CA ARG A 201 13.54 -3.23 11.13
C ARG A 201 12.69 -3.82 12.25
N VAL A 202 12.62 -3.16 13.41
CA VAL A 202 11.77 -3.62 14.53
C VAL A 202 10.30 -3.62 14.12
N ASP A 203 9.82 -2.55 13.49
CA ASP A 203 8.44 -2.47 13.00
C ASP A 203 8.17 -3.56 11.95
N LEU A 204 9.09 -3.76 11.00
CA LEU A 204 8.95 -4.81 9.98
C LEU A 204 8.90 -6.21 10.59
N LEU A 205 9.80 -6.51 11.54
CA LEU A 205 9.83 -7.80 12.23
C LEU A 205 8.57 -8.03 13.05
N SER A 206 8.06 -7.00 13.73
CA SER A 206 6.82 -7.09 14.49
C SER A 206 5.61 -7.36 13.58
N GLY A 207 5.51 -6.64 12.45
CA GLY A 207 4.46 -6.87 11.45
C GLY A 207 4.55 -8.26 10.83
N LEU A 208 5.77 -8.74 10.54
CA LEU A 208 6.00 -10.09 10.04
C LEU A 208 5.63 -11.16 11.07
N ALA A 209 5.91 -10.94 12.36
CA ALA A 209 5.54 -11.87 13.43
C ALA A 209 4.02 -11.98 13.58
N PHE A 210 3.30 -10.86 13.59
CA PHE A 210 1.83 -10.87 13.63
C PHE A 210 1.23 -11.57 12.40
N ALA A 211 1.77 -11.31 11.22
CA ALA A 211 1.36 -11.99 10.00
C ALA A 211 1.61 -13.50 10.08
N ALA A 212 2.82 -13.91 10.48
CA ALA A 212 3.18 -15.33 10.60
C ALA A 212 2.29 -16.09 11.59
N VAL A 213 1.93 -15.47 12.72
CA VAL A 213 0.99 -16.07 13.69
C VAL A 213 -0.40 -16.23 13.07
N LEU A 214 -0.93 -15.20 12.39
CA LEU A 214 -2.24 -15.26 11.75
C LEU A 214 -2.30 -16.35 10.67
N GLU A 215 -1.34 -16.35 9.76
CA GLU A 215 -1.26 -17.34 8.66
C GLU A 215 -1.02 -18.75 9.20
N GLY A 216 -0.13 -18.89 10.19
CA GLY A 216 0.17 -20.17 10.83
C GLY A 216 -1.06 -20.79 11.50
N VAL A 217 -1.81 -19.98 12.25
CA VAL A 217 -3.08 -20.42 12.88
C VAL A 217 -4.10 -20.84 11.82
N ALA A 218 -4.25 -20.07 10.74
CA ALA A 218 -5.17 -20.42 9.66
C ALA A 218 -4.78 -21.74 8.96
N CYS A 219 -3.49 -21.92 8.64
CA CYS A 219 -2.98 -23.16 8.07
C CYS A 219 -3.24 -24.36 8.99
N LEU A 220 -2.90 -24.24 10.28
CA LEU A 220 -3.13 -25.29 11.27
C LEU A 220 -4.62 -25.66 11.35
N LEU A 221 -5.50 -24.67 11.42
CA LEU A 221 -6.95 -24.89 11.47
C LEU A 221 -7.47 -25.61 10.23
N TRP A 222 -7.02 -25.26 9.03
CA TRP A 222 -7.37 -25.98 7.80
C TRP A 222 -6.84 -27.43 7.78
N THR A 223 -5.61 -27.66 8.24
CA THR A 223 -5.08 -29.03 8.34
C THR A 223 -5.85 -29.91 9.34
N VAL A 224 -6.41 -29.32 10.39
CA VAL A 224 -7.25 -30.03 11.37
C VAL A 224 -8.68 -30.21 10.83
N ALA A 225 -9.24 -29.18 10.20
CA ALA A 225 -10.60 -29.21 9.65
C ALA A 225 -10.75 -30.24 8.51
N LEU A 226 -9.71 -30.41 7.68
CA LEU A 226 -9.69 -31.33 6.54
C LEU A 226 -9.12 -32.71 6.85
N ARG A 227 -8.80 -33.02 8.12
CA ARG A 227 -8.42 -34.38 8.52
C ARG A 227 -9.59 -35.33 8.30
N SER A 228 -9.49 -36.16 7.27
CA SER A 228 -10.33 -37.35 7.12
C SER A 228 -10.05 -38.31 8.27
N SER A 229 -11.07 -38.64 9.06
CA SER A 229 -11.00 -39.81 9.93
C SER A 229 -11.02 -41.04 9.01
N PRO A 230 -10.12 -42.03 9.19
CA PRO A 230 -10.41 -43.36 8.68
C PRO A 230 -11.75 -43.76 9.30
N LEU A 231 -12.75 -44.00 8.44
CA LEU A 231 -13.94 -44.75 8.83
C LEU A 231 -13.42 -46.06 9.43
N PRO A 232 -13.94 -46.56 10.57
CA PRO A 232 -13.56 -47.89 11.03
C PRO A 232 -13.78 -48.83 9.85
N ALA A 233 -12.71 -49.49 9.39
CA ALA A 233 -12.81 -50.59 8.47
C ALA A 233 -13.94 -51.47 9.00
N GLN A 234 -14.92 -51.76 8.14
CA GLN A 234 -16.03 -52.64 8.49
C GLN A 234 -15.44 -53.80 9.26
N ALA A 235 -15.84 -53.93 10.54
CA ALA A 235 -15.56 -55.13 11.30
C ALA A 235 -16.14 -56.24 10.43
N THR A 236 -15.26 -56.95 9.73
CA THR A 236 -15.57 -58.20 9.11
C THR A 236 -16.10 -59.01 10.27
N VAL A 237 -17.42 -59.19 10.32
CA VAL A 237 -18.05 -60.09 11.27
C VAL A 237 -17.43 -61.44 10.93
N VAL A 238 -16.43 -61.82 11.72
CA VAL A 238 -15.88 -63.16 11.73
C VAL A 238 -17.01 -64.02 12.23
N THR A 239 -17.71 -64.66 11.29
CA THR A 239 -18.57 -65.80 11.58
C THR A 239 -17.70 -66.83 12.30
N PRO A 240 -18.04 -67.28 13.52
CA PRO A 240 -17.25 -68.30 14.20
C PRO A 240 -17.32 -69.64 13.44
N PRO A 241 -16.28 -70.48 13.50
CA PRO A 241 -16.20 -71.71 12.73
C PRO A 241 -17.17 -72.75 13.31
N ALA A 242 -18.21 -73.09 12.55
CA ALA A 242 -18.97 -74.30 12.80
C ALA A 242 -18.18 -75.49 12.24
N VAL A 243 -17.87 -76.41 13.13
CA VAL A 243 -17.14 -77.67 12.92
C VAL A 243 -17.79 -78.50 11.80
N ALA A 244 -16.99 -78.93 10.83
CA ALA A 244 -17.36 -79.88 9.79
C ALA A 244 -17.56 -81.30 10.35
N PRO A 245 -18.36 -82.13 9.66
CA PRO A 245 -17.76 -83.32 9.05
C PRO A 245 -18.15 -83.53 7.56
N LEU A 246 -17.15 -83.96 6.79
CA LEU A 246 -17.18 -84.50 5.40
C LEU A 246 -17.51 -86.02 5.43
N PRO A 247 -17.59 -86.80 4.30
CA PRO A 247 -17.88 -86.54 2.87
C PRO A 247 -19.10 -87.37 2.37
N GLU A 248 -19.63 -87.25 1.14
CA GLU A 248 -19.19 -87.94 -0.11
C GLU A 248 -20.19 -87.66 -1.28
N PRO A 249 -20.01 -88.15 -2.54
CA PRO A 249 -19.64 -87.34 -3.71
C PRO A 249 -20.66 -87.37 -4.88
N VAL A 250 -20.22 -86.96 -6.10
CA VAL A 250 -20.75 -87.19 -7.49
C VAL A 250 -20.80 -85.84 -8.26
N VAL A 251 -19.78 -85.50 -9.09
CA VAL A 251 -19.62 -85.78 -10.56
C VAL A 251 -20.61 -84.90 -11.37
N ASP A 252 -20.27 -84.04 -12.35
CA ASP A 252 -19.36 -84.07 -13.53
C ASP A 252 -19.17 -82.60 -14.04
N VAL A 253 -17.96 -82.07 -14.30
CA VAL A 253 -17.17 -82.07 -15.57
C VAL A 253 -17.44 -80.86 -16.53
N PRO A 254 -16.42 -80.36 -17.28
CA PRO A 254 -16.09 -78.93 -17.41
C PRO A 254 -16.12 -78.35 -18.85
N ARG A 255 -15.87 -77.04 -19.02
CA ARG A 255 -15.30 -76.43 -20.26
C ARG A 255 -14.88 -74.96 -19.97
N VAL A 256 -13.60 -74.62 -19.81
CA VAL A 256 -12.50 -74.37 -20.80
C VAL A 256 -12.59 -73.02 -21.54
N THR A 257 -11.44 -72.32 -21.51
CA THR A 257 -10.89 -71.24 -22.38
C THR A 257 -11.18 -69.74 -22.14
N GLN A 258 -10.14 -69.03 -21.66
CA GLN A 258 -9.70 -67.67 -22.09
C GLN A 258 -8.98 -67.78 -23.47
N PRO A 259 -8.48 -66.74 -24.22
CA PRO A 259 -8.14 -65.36 -23.82
C PRO A 259 -8.31 -64.21 -24.89
N ALA A 260 -8.11 -62.97 -24.42
CA ALA A 260 -7.40 -61.77 -24.97
C ALA A 260 -7.40 -61.28 -26.46
N VAL A 261 -7.07 -59.97 -26.56
CA VAL A 261 -6.62 -59.08 -27.69
C VAL A 261 -7.73 -58.59 -28.66
N THR A 262 -7.82 -57.37 -29.23
CA THR A 262 -6.92 -56.22 -29.51
C THR A 262 -7.77 -54.94 -29.78
N ALA A 263 -7.19 -53.75 -29.63
CA ALA A 263 -7.72 -52.45 -30.07
C ALA A 263 -7.68 -52.23 -31.60
N VAL A 264 -8.49 -51.29 -32.14
CA VAL A 264 -8.21 -50.34 -33.26
C VAL A 264 -9.46 -49.45 -33.52
N THR A 265 -9.26 -48.12 -33.57
CA THR A 265 -10.12 -47.02 -34.07
C THR A 265 -9.93 -46.78 -35.58
N PRO A 266 -10.49 -45.76 -36.27
CA PRO A 266 -11.81 -45.07 -36.24
C PRO A 266 -12.48 -45.04 -37.65
N ASP A 267 -13.72 -44.53 -37.82
CA ASP A 267 -14.04 -43.50 -38.86
C ASP A 267 -15.52 -43.03 -38.96
N HIS A 268 -15.65 -41.72 -39.19
CA HIS A 268 -16.59 -40.96 -40.06
C HIS A 268 -18.12 -41.06 -39.87
N ALA A 269 -18.80 -39.95 -39.54
CA ALA A 269 -19.43 -38.96 -40.46
C ALA A 269 -20.97 -39.11 -40.40
N LEU A 270 -21.87 -38.12 -40.36
CA LEU A 270 -21.94 -36.73 -40.83
C LEU A 270 -23.28 -36.10 -40.26
N PRO A 271 -23.76 -34.89 -40.65
CA PRO A 271 -24.24 -33.83 -39.75
C PRO A 271 -25.66 -33.30 -40.07
N THR A 272 -26.16 -32.28 -39.35
CA THR A 272 -27.11 -31.20 -39.75
C THR A 272 -27.59 -30.44 -38.48
N VAL A 273 -27.92 -29.15 -38.39
CA VAL A 273 -27.88 -27.96 -39.27
C VAL A 273 -28.27 -26.71 -38.43
N SER A 274 -27.79 -25.53 -38.89
CA SER A 274 -28.31 -24.14 -38.80
C SER A 274 -28.85 -23.53 -37.50
N CYS A 275 -28.35 -22.31 -37.19
CA CYS A 275 -28.93 -21.07 -37.74
C CYS A 275 -27.92 -19.91 -37.73
N GLU A 276 -27.99 -19.14 -38.82
CA GLU A 276 -27.16 -18.00 -39.20
C GLU A 276 -28.03 -16.73 -39.24
N THR A 277 -27.44 -15.55 -39.02
CA THR A 277 -27.73 -14.27 -39.71
C THR A 277 -26.77 -13.21 -39.14
N VAL A 278 -25.65 -12.90 -39.82
CA VAL A 278 -25.46 -11.91 -40.92
C VAL A 278 -25.45 -10.46 -40.42
N SER A 279 -24.29 -9.79 -40.45
CA SER A 279 -23.93 -8.85 -41.53
C SER A 279 -22.71 -7.97 -41.20
N ASN A 280 -21.63 -8.23 -41.93
CA ASN A 280 -20.77 -7.30 -42.66
C ASN A 280 -20.01 -6.16 -41.94
N SER A 281 -18.69 -6.36 -41.87
CA SER A 281 -17.62 -5.58 -42.55
C SER A 281 -17.82 -4.08 -42.77
N HIS A 282 -16.84 -3.26 -42.37
CA HIS A 282 -16.00 -2.54 -43.35
C HIS A 282 -14.79 -1.83 -42.71
N GLU A 283 -13.71 -1.88 -43.47
CA GLU A 283 -12.38 -1.31 -43.32
C GLU A 283 -12.35 0.19 -43.72
N ALA A 284 -11.32 0.92 -43.26
CA ALA A 284 -11.09 2.36 -43.46
C ALA A 284 -10.97 2.78 -44.95
N PRO A 285 -11.08 4.08 -45.31
CA PRO A 285 -9.87 4.93 -45.39
C PRO A 285 -10.04 6.48 -45.24
N ASP A 286 -8.89 7.15 -45.07
CA ASP A 286 -8.49 8.55 -45.40
C ASP A 286 -8.94 9.80 -44.59
N ASP A 287 -7.90 10.59 -44.22
CA ASP A 287 -7.82 11.97 -43.66
C ASP A 287 -8.22 13.04 -44.74
N PRO A 288 -8.18 14.40 -44.56
CA PRO A 288 -7.77 15.25 -43.43
C PRO A 288 -8.65 16.48 -43.13
N LEU A 289 -8.81 16.89 -41.86
CA LEU A 289 -9.15 18.29 -41.51
C LEU A 289 -8.60 18.68 -40.13
N SER A 290 -7.57 19.55 -40.13
CA SER A 290 -7.31 20.49 -39.03
C SER A 290 -7.94 21.83 -39.37
N PRO A 291 -8.51 22.55 -38.39
CA PRO A 291 -7.80 23.75 -37.93
C PRO A 291 -7.92 24.09 -36.42
N LEU A 292 -6.75 24.41 -35.82
CA LEU A 292 -6.45 25.57 -34.94
C LEU A 292 -6.81 25.54 -33.42
N PRO A 293 -6.10 26.34 -32.58
CA PRO A 293 -5.43 25.87 -31.36
C PRO A 293 -6.23 26.08 -30.06
N VAL A 294 -6.29 25.05 -29.22
CA VAL A 294 -6.90 25.06 -27.87
C VAL A 294 -5.95 25.65 -26.80
N ALA A 295 -4.87 26.31 -27.21
CA ALA A 295 -3.83 26.78 -26.28
C ALA A 295 -4.29 27.97 -25.39
N ASP A 296 -5.17 28.85 -25.88
CA ASP A 296 -5.57 30.05 -25.13
C ASP A 296 -6.62 29.78 -24.03
N ALA A 297 -7.58 28.87 -24.26
CA ALA A 297 -8.60 28.56 -23.26
C ALA A 297 -8.04 27.81 -22.04
N ALA A 298 -7.05 26.94 -22.28
CA ALA A 298 -6.39 26.19 -21.21
C ALA A 298 -5.60 27.12 -20.27
N ASP A 299 -5.01 28.21 -20.78
CA ASP A 299 -4.22 29.12 -19.95
C ASP A 299 -5.09 30.02 -19.06
N VAL A 300 -6.25 30.44 -19.58
CA VAL A 300 -7.26 31.18 -18.80
C VAL A 300 -7.82 30.30 -17.66
N ASP A 301 -8.09 29.02 -17.92
CA ASP A 301 -8.54 28.07 -16.90
C ASP A 301 -7.49 27.86 -15.80
N VAL A 302 -6.19 27.82 -16.15
CA VAL A 302 -5.08 27.64 -15.18
C VAL A 302 -4.88 28.88 -14.32
N THR A 303 -4.93 30.09 -14.89
CA THR A 303 -4.77 31.34 -14.14
C THR A 303 -5.94 31.62 -13.20
N GLN A 304 -7.17 31.28 -13.62
CA GLN A 304 -8.35 31.37 -12.75
C GLN A 304 -8.29 30.36 -11.61
N LEU A 305 -7.92 29.10 -11.90
CA LEU A 305 -7.78 28.06 -10.90
C LEU A 305 -6.68 28.38 -9.86
N ALA A 306 -5.55 28.95 -10.29
CA ALA A 306 -4.49 29.41 -9.38
C ALA A 306 -5.00 30.47 -8.40
N ARG A 307 -5.81 31.43 -8.88
CA ARG A 307 -6.41 32.49 -8.04
C ARG A 307 -7.41 31.94 -7.02
N ASP A 308 -8.22 30.95 -7.41
CA ASP A 308 -9.18 30.30 -6.51
C ASP A 308 -8.51 29.42 -5.45
N ILE A 309 -7.37 28.82 -5.77
CA ILE A 309 -6.52 28.10 -4.80
C ILE A 309 -5.87 29.09 -3.82
N ALA A 310 -5.31 30.20 -4.31
CA ALA A 310 -4.70 31.24 -3.48
C ALA A 310 -5.72 31.91 -2.54
N ALA A 311 -6.97 32.05 -2.99
CA ALA A 311 -8.07 32.57 -2.18
C ALA A 311 -8.71 31.51 -1.25
N GLY A 312 -8.17 30.28 -1.21
CA GLY A 312 -8.66 29.20 -0.34
C GLY A 312 -10.01 28.60 -0.73
N ARG A 313 -10.57 28.96 -1.90
CA ARG A 313 -11.86 28.45 -2.39
C ARG A 313 -11.79 27.01 -2.91
N VAL A 314 -10.62 26.59 -3.36
CA VAL A 314 -10.38 25.25 -3.94
C VAL A 314 -9.08 24.70 -3.38
N ARG A 315 -9.08 23.47 -2.88
CA ARG A 315 -7.80 22.80 -2.54
C ARG A 315 -7.17 22.30 -3.83
N ALA A 316 -5.84 22.34 -3.93
CA ALA A 316 -5.10 21.88 -5.11
C ALA A 316 -5.12 20.35 -5.31
N THR A 317 -6.23 19.66 -5.01
CA THR A 317 -6.43 18.22 -5.18
C THR A 317 -7.18 17.94 -6.49
N VAL A 318 -6.87 16.81 -7.13
CA VAL A 318 -7.53 16.42 -8.39
C VAL A 318 -9.05 16.30 -8.20
N ALA A 319 -9.51 15.81 -7.04
CA ALA A 319 -10.93 15.68 -6.73
C ALA A 319 -11.64 17.03 -6.57
N ASP A 320 -10.99 18.02 -5.94
CA ASP A 320 -11.56 19.35 -5.76
C ASP A 320 -11.54 20.18 -7.04
N ILE A 321 -10.46 20.09 -7.83
CA ILE A 321 -10.38 20.71 -9.17
C ILE A 321 -11.50 20.17 -10.07
N ARG A 322 -11.75 18.86 -10.02
CA ARG A 322 -12.82 18.22 -10.79
C ARG A 322 -14.20 18.71 -10.40
N ARG A 323 -14.46 18.84 -9.09
CA ARG A 323 -15.74 19.34 -8.57
C ARG A 323 -15.95 20.82 -8.90
N HIS A 324 -14.90 21.63 -8.83
CA HIS A 324 -14.96 23.06 -9.07
C HIS A 324 -15.17 23.41 -10.55
N LEU A 325 -14.53 22.67 -11.46
CA LEU A 325 -14.57 22.95 -12.91
C LEU A 325 -15.47 22.01 -13.71
N GLY A 326 -16.08 21.00 -13.07
CA GLY A 326 -16.94 20.00 -13.75
C GLY A 326 -16.23 19.20 -14.84
N CYS A 327 -14.91 19.02 -14.75
CA CYS A 327 -14.08 18.46 -15.83
C CYS A 327 -13.80 16.95 -15.69
N SER A 328 -13.19 16.33 -16.72
CA SER A 328 -12.76 14.92 -16.65
C SER A 328 -11.52 14.75 -15.76
N GLN A 329 -11.28 13.54 -15.25
CA GLN A 329 -10.11 13.25 -14.40
C GLN A 329 -8.79 13.56 -15.12
N ALA A 330 -8.66 13.21 -16.40
CA ALA A 330 -7.47 13.49 -17.20
C ALA A 330 -7.18 14.99 -17.30
N ARG A 331 -8.23 15.81 -17.50
CA ARG A 331 -8.12 17.28 -17.55
C ARG A 331 -7.73 17.85 -16.19
N ALA A 332 -8.30 17.36 -15.09
CA ALA A 332 -7.94 17.80 -13.74
C ALA A 332 -6.47 17.46 -13.37
N VAL A 333 -5.96 16.31 -13.82
CA VAL A 333 -4.54 15.94 -13.63
C VAL A 333 -3.62 16.85 -14.45
N ALA A 334 -3.96 17.13 -15.72
CA ALA A 334 -3.20 18.03 -16.57
C ALA A 334 -3.12 19.45 -15.98
N LEU A 335 -4.25 19.99 -15.52
CA LEU A 335 -4.31 21.31 -14.86
C LEU A 335 -3.48 21.35 -13.57
N ARG A 336 -3.53 20.30 -12.74
CA ARG A 336 -2.71 20.21 -11.53
C ARG A 336 -1.22 20.18 -11.84
N ARG A 337 -0.81 19.51 -12.93
CA ARG A 337 0.58 19.46 -13.38
C ARG A 337 1.06 20.83 -13.87
N GLN A 338 0.26 21.53 -14.67
CA GLN A 338 0.56 22.88 -15.15
C GLN A 338 0.68 23.90 -13.98
N LEU A 339 -0.17 23.77 -12.95
CA LEU A 339 -0.04 24.57 -11.73
C LEU A 339 1.26 24.27 -10.95
N ALA A 340 1.67 23.00 -10.89
CA ALA A 340 2.92 22.62 -10.24
C ALA A 340 4.14 23.16 -11.00
N GLU A 341 4.12 23.10 -12.34
CA GLU A 341 5.17 23.63 -13.19
C GLU A 341 5.31 25.16 -13.03
N ARG A 342 4.20 25.91 -12.94
CA ARG A 342 4.22 27.37 -12.71
C ARG A 342 4.71 27.78 -11.33
N ASN A 343 4.35 27.04 -10.29
CA ASN A 343 4.80 27.30 -8.92
C ASN A 343 6.29 26.96 -8.70
N VAL A 344 6.89 26.16 -9.58
CA VAL A 344 8.33 25.86 -9.57
C VAL A 344 9.14 26.95 -10.29
N THR A 345 8.52 27.67 -11.22
CA THR A 345 9.16 28.75 -12.00
C THR A 345 8.98 30.16 -11.42
N ALA A 346 8.22 30.31 -10.34
CA ALA A 346 7.98 31.56 -9.61
C ALA A 346 8.82 31.63 -8.34
#